data_AF-A0A7X0LIQ8-F1
#
_entry.id   AF-A0A7X0LIQ8-F1
#
_cell.length_a   1.000
_cell.length_b   1.000
_cell.length_c   1.000
_cell.angle_alpha   90.00
_cell.angle_beta   90.00
_cell.angle_gamma   90.00
#
_symmetry.space_group_name_H-M   'P 1'
#
loop_
_entity.id
_entity.type
_entity.pdbx_description
1 polymer ?
#
loop_
_entity_poly.entity_id
_entity_poly.type
_entity_poly.pdbx_seq_one_letter_code
_entity_poly.pdbx_strand_id
1 'polypeptide(L)'
;MTGAINTVIGLDSVIVHSPVDDGSGAVRTFSINHRRGYIDHAWTIGHEKDGTTYVWQDNFVVKIEEAARSTLTRLRAHGIEGPWIAMATLTGIRGARLFLGDHELSEPAWQDPAFLGEIIDDRLDKEALKPFIDGFWRLFGIDAAQ
;
A
#
# COMPACT_ATOMS: atom_id res chain seq x y z
N MET A 1 -4.98 23.07 2.20
CA MET A 1 -6.12 22.29 1.66
C MET A 1 -6.50 21.24 2.68
N THR A 2 -7.64 21.41 3.33
CA THR A 2 -8.23 20.40 4.22
C THR A 2 -8.68 19.23 3.34
N GLY A 3 -7.96 18.12 3.37
CA GLY A 3 -8.28 16.94 2.56
C GLY A 3 -9.60 16.34 3.03
N ALA A 4 -10.67 16.56 2.28
CA ALA A 4 -11.96 15.95 2.55
C ALA A 4 -11.84 14.43 2.29
N ILE A 5 -12.07 13.63 3.33
CA ILE A 5 -12.22 12.18 3.20
C ILE A 5 -13.69 11.90 2.87
N ASN A 6 -13.91 11.17 1.77
CA ASN A 6 -15.25 10.81 1.32
C ASN A 6 -15.61 9.39 1.79
N THR A 7 -16.89 9.17 2.09
CA THR A 7 -17.41 7.86 2.50
C THR A 7 -18.57 7.46 1.61
N VAL A 8 -18.54 6.22 1.11
CA VAL A 8 -19.64 5.60 0.36
C VAL A 8 -20.07 4.34 1.08
N ILE A 9 -21.38 4.20 1.31
CA ILE A 9 -21.97 3.04 1.97
C ILE A 9 -22.58 2.14 0.90
N GLY A 10 -22.02 0.94 0.74
CA GLY A 10 -22.50 -0.08 -0.18
C GLY A 10 -23.30 -1.18 0.53
N LEU A 11 -23.77 -2.14 -0.27
CA LEU A 11 -24.51 -3.30 0.23
C LEU A 11 -23.63 -4.27 1.01
N ASP A 12 -22.36 -4.47 0.64
CA ASP A 12 -21.45 -5.42 1.30
C ASP A 12 -20.22 -4.74 1.92
N SER A 13 -20.10 -3.42 1.77
CA SER A 13 -18.91 -2.70 2.21
C SER A 13 -19.15 -1.24 2.52
N VAL A 14 -18.20 -0.65 3.27
CA VAL A 14 -18.07 0.80 3.42
C VAL A 14 -16.75 1.19 2.80
N ILE A 15 -16.81 2.10 1.83
CA ILE A 15 -15.64 2.62 1.12
C ILE A 15 -15.30 3.98 1.69
N VAL A 16 -14.03 4.18 2.02
CA VAL A 16 -13.47 5.47 2.40
C VAL A 16 -12.38 5.82 1.40
N HIS A 17 -12.43 7.01 0.79
CA HIS A 17 -11.49 7.38 -0.26
C HIS A 17 -11.10 8.87 -0.23
N SER A 18 -9.95 9.18 -0.84
CA SER A 18 -9.54 10.56 -1.13
C SER A 18 -10.51 11.24 -2.09
N PRO A 19 -10.49 12.58 -2.25
CA PRO A 19 -11.25 13.24 -3.30
C PRO A 19 -11.06 12.58 -4.66
N VAL A 20 -12.12 12.55 -5.46
CA VAL A 20 -12.08 12.10 -6.85
C VAL A 20 -11.40 13.20 -7.65
N ASP A 21 -10.41 12.83 -8.46
CA ASP A 21 -9.78 13.75 -9.39
C ASP A 21 -10.71 13.99 -10.59
N ASP A 22 -11.07 15.25 -10.84
CA ASP A 22 -12.05 15.62 -11.88
C ASP A 22 -11.58 15.26 -13.30
N GLY A 23 -10.26 15.18 -13.53
CA GLY A 23 -9.69 14.86 -14.84
C GLY A 23 -9.70 13.37 -15.16
N SER A 24 -9.36 12.53 -14.18
CA SER A 24 -9.22 11.08 -14.35
C SER A 24 -10.43 10.28 -13.86
N GLY A 25 -11.30 10.88 -13.04
CA GLY A 25 -12.37 10.16 -12.34
C GLY A 25 -11.85 9.15 -11.30
N ALA A 26 -10.57 9.21 -10.95
CA ALA A 26 -9.91 8.26 -10.07
C ALA A 26 -9.64 8.85 -8.67
N VAL A 27 -9.37 7.96 -7.71
CA VAL A 27 -8.93 8.32 -6.35
C VAL A 27 -7.50 7.86 -6.13
N ARG A 28 -6.71 8.61 -5.36
CA ARG A 28 -5.31 8.27 -5.06
C ARG A 28 -5.18 7.31 -3.89
N THR A 29 -6.19 7.24 -3.02
CA THR A 29 -6.20 6.35 -1.87
C THR A 29 -7.63 5.92 -1.56
N PHE A 30 -7.82 4.65 -1.27
CA PHE A 30 -9.07 4.13 -0.73
C PHE A 30 -8.84 3.00 0.27
N SER A 31 -9.85 2.77 1.10
CA SER A 31 -10.01 1.59 1.95
C SER A 31 -11.44 1.07 1.81
N ILE A 32 -11.60 -0.24 1.63
CA ILE A 32 -12.88 -0.92 1.53
C ILE A 32 -13.01 -1.87 2.72
N ASN A 33 -13.89 -1.54 3.66
CA ASN A 33 -14.23 -2.45 4.75
C ASN A 33 -15.36 -3.37 4.29
N HIS A 34 -15.05 -4.65 4.11
CA HIS A 34 -16.05 -5.65 3.73
C HIS A 34 -16.73 -6.21 4.98
N ARG A 35 -18.05 -6.42 4.90
CA ARG A 35 -18.83 -7.02 6.01
C ARG A 35 -18.40 -8.45 6.33
N ARG A 36 -17.71 -9.11 5.40
CA ARG A 36 -17.11 -10.44 5.56
C ARG A 36 -15.88 -10.48 6.48
N GLY A 37 -15.43 -9.32 6.99
CA GLY A 37 -14.36 -9.27 7.99
C GLY A 37 -12.94 -9.13 7.41
N TYR A 38 -12.80 -8.57 6.21
CA TYR A 38 -11.51 -8.17 5.65
C TYR A 38 -11.56 -6.75 5.11
N ILE A 39 -10.39 -6.14 4.96
CA ILE A 39 -10.24 -4.75 4.54
C ILE A 39 -9.23 -4.69 3.40
N ASP A 40 -9.66 -4.13 2.26
CA ASP A 40 -8.76 -3.82 1.16
C ASP A 40 -8.27 -2.38 1.28
N HIS A 41 -6.98 -2.16 1.03
CA HIS A 41 -6.39 -0.83 0.94
C HIS A 41 -5.68 -0.66 -0.39
N ALA A 42 -5.77 0.53 -0.96
CA ALA A 42 -4.92 0.92 -2.07
C ALA A 42 -4.51 2.38 -1.91
N TRP A 43 -3.27 2.68 -2.25
CA TRP A 43 -2.77 4.05 -2.29
C TRP A 43 -1.68 4.19 -3.36
N THR A 44 -1.56 5.39 -3.90
CA THR A 44 -0.50 5.74 -4.84
C THR A 44 0.84 5.88 -4.11
N ILE A 45 1.87 5.15 -4.54
CA ILE A 45 3.23 5.25 -3.99
C ILE A 45 4.21 6.09 -4.82
N GLY A 46 3.82 6.43 -6.05
CA GLY A 46 4.67 7.15 -6.98
C GLY A 46 3.93 8.19 -7.83
N HIS A 47 4.68 8.92 -8.65
CA HIS A 47 4.14 9.95 -9.54
C HIS A 47 4.91 9.95 -10.85
N GLU A 48 4.20 10.08 -11.97
CA GLU A 48 4.82 10.22 -13.28
C GLU A 48 5.27 11.67 -13.50
N LYS A 49 6.53 11.86 -13.87
CA LYS A 49 7.07 13.16 -14.26
C LYS A 49 7.99 12.95 -15.45
N ASP A 50 7.77 13.74 -16.51
CA ASP A 50 8.57 13.69 -17.74
C ASP A 50 8.67 12.26 -18.33
N GLY A 51 7.54 11.52 -18.29
CA GLY A 51 7.44 10.14 -18.78
C GLY A 51 8.13 9.08 -17.90
N THR A 52 8.61 9.46 -16.71
CA THR A 52 9.23 8.56 -15.75
C THR A 52 8.40 8.50 -14.47
N THR A 53 8.06 7.30 -14.01
CA THR A 53 7.41 7.11 -12.72
C THR A 53 8.45 7.07 -11.61
N TYR A 54 8.31 7.99 -10.66
CA TYR A 54 9.16 8.05 -9.47
C TYR A 54 8.39 7.53 -8.26
N VAL A 55 9.05 6.70 -7.44
CA VAL A 55 8.49 6.13 -6.21
C VAL A 55 9.27 6.70 -5.02
N TRP A 56 8.58 6.98 -3.92
CA TRP A 56 9.21 7.38 -2.65
C TRP A 56 9.08 6.23 -1.65
N GLN A 57 10.18 5.84 -1.03
CA GLN A 57 10.22 4.68 -0.11
C GLN A 57 9.20 4.80 1.03
N ASP A 58 9.04 5.99 1.61
CA ASP A 58 8.16 6.22 2.75
C ASP A 58 6.68 6.03 2.39
N ASN A 59 6.33 6.26 1.12
CA ASN A 59 4.98 6.01 0.64
C ASN A 59 4.63 4.53 0.62
N PHE A 60 5.60 3.62 0.69
CA PHE A 60 5.34 2.19 0.84
C PHE A 60 5.65 1.72 2.27
N VAL A 61 6.90 1.90 2.74
CA VAL A 61 7.41 1.32 3.99
C VAL A 61 6.64 1.81 5.21
N VAL A 62 6.35 3.11 5.30
CA VAL A 62 5.57 3.65 6.43
C VAL A 62 4.10 3.31 6.26
N LYS A 63 3.58 3.42 5.03
CA LYS A 63 2.15 3.27 4.76
C LYS A 63 1.64 1.84 4.95
N ILE A 64 2.45 0.82 4.65
CA ILE A 64 2.05 -0.58 4.86
C ILE A 64 1.88 -0.88 6.35
N GLU A 65 2.76 -0.34 7.21
CA GLU A 65 2.64 -0.45 8.67
C GLU A 65 1.39 0.28 9.19
N GLU A 66 1.13 1.50 8.69
CA GLU A 66 -0.07 2.26 9.03
C GLU A 66 -1.36 1.55 8.61
N ALA A 67 -1.39 0.96 7.42
CA ALA A 67 -2.51 0.21 6.88
C ALA A 67 -2.80 -1.05 7.71
N ALA A 68 -1.77 -1.83 8.05
CA ALA A 68 -1.89 -3.00 8.92
C ALA A 68 -2.46 -2.62 10.29
N ARG A 69 -1.85 -1.63 10.97
CA ARG A 69 -2.30 -1.16 12.29
C ARG A 69 -3.75 -0.66 12.27
N SER A 70 -4.11 0.12 11.26
CA SER A 70 -5.48 0.64 11.09
C SER A 70 -6.49 -0.50 10.89
N THR A 71 -6.14 -1.47 10.06
CA THR A 71 -6.94 -2.68 9.79
C THR A 71 -7.19 -3.46 11.07
N LEU A 72 -6.13 -3.79 11.81
CA LEU A 72 -6.24 -4.56 13.05
C LEU A 72 -7.06 -3.85 14.11
N THR A 73 -6.85 -2.55 14.28
CA THR A 73 -7.65 -1.74 15.21
C THR A 73 -9.13 -1.85 14.89
N ARG A 74 -9.47 -1.78 13.59
CA ARG A 74 -10.87 -1.84 13.14
C ARG A 74 -11.49 -3.23 13.27
N LEU A 75 -10.78 -4.27 12.85
CA LEU A 75 -11.29 -5.64 12.91
C LEU A 75 -11.48 -6.09 14.38
N ARG A 76 -10.52 -5.78 15.25
CA ARG A 76 -10.63 -6.09 16.69
C ARG A 76 -11.77 -5.34 17.38
N ALA A 77 -12.07 -4.11 16.98
CA ALA A 77 -13.23 -3.37 17.50
C ALA A 77 -14.57 -4.07 17.18
N HIS A 78 -14.59 -4.97 16.20
CA HIS A 78 -15.73 -5.82 15.86
C HIS A 78 -15.62 -7.25 16.39
N GLY A 79 -14.67 -7.53 17.30
CA GLY A 79 -14.47 -8.87 17.88
C GLY A 79 -13.91 -9.90 16.91
N ILE A 80 -13.34 -9.46 15.78
CA ILE A 80 -12.64 -10.35 14.85
C ILE A 80 -11.24 -10.58 15.40
N GLU A 81 -10.83 -11.84 15.47
CA GLU A 81 -9.54 -12.27 15.99
C GLU A 81 -8.70 -12.95 14.91
N GLY A 82 -7.39 -13.00 15.12
CA GLY A 82 -6.42 -13.59 14.19
C GLY A 82 -6.38 -15.13 14.24
N PRO A 83 -5.46 -15.75 13.48
CA PRO A 83 -4.36 -15.11 12.75
C PRO A 83 -4.83 -14.31 11.54
N TRP A 84 -4.11 -13.26 11.19
CA TRP A 84 -4.43 -12.38 10.07
C TRP A 84 -3.68 -12.81 8.82
N ILE A 85 -4.35 -12.77 7.68
CA ILE A 85 -3.72 -12.95 6.37
C ILE A 85 -3.56 -11.57 5.74
N ALA A 86 -2.32 -11.19 5.46
CA ALA A 86 -2.00 -9.98 4.70
C ALA A 86 -1.42 -10.37 3.35
N MET A 87 -1.80 -9.64 2.30
CA MET A 87 -1.28 -9.77 0.95
C MET A 87 -0.97 -8.38 0.40
N ALA A 88 0.14 -8.24 -0.32
CA ALA A 88 0.52 -6.97 -0.93
C ALA A 88 0.93 -7.16 -2.39
N THR A 89 0.40 -6.31 -3.25
CA THR A 89 0.71 -6.28 -4.69
C THR A 89 0.95 -4.85 -5.12
N LEU A 90 2.00 -4.63 -5.90
CA LEU A 90 2.26 -3.37 -6.59
C LEU A 90 1.89 -3.51 -8.07
N THR A 91 1.25 -2.48 -8.60
CA THR A 91 0.77 -2.44 -9.99
C THR A 91 1.07 -1.08 -10.60
N GLY A 92 1.23 -1.05 -11.93
CA GLY A 92 1.50 0.18 -12.66
C GLY A 92 2.89 0.75 -12.37
N ILE A 93 3.84 -0.13 -12.05
CA ILE A 93 5.20 0.22 -11.65
C ILE A 93 6.25 -0.10 -12.72
N ARG A 94 5.84 -0.56 -13.91
CA ARG A 94 6.78 -0.87 -15.00
C ARG A 94 7.71 0.31 -15.29
N GLY A 95 9.01 0.07 -15.16
CA GLY A 95 10.03 1.10 -15.41
C GLY A 95 10.10 2.20 -14.35
N ALA A 96 9.32 2.11 -13.27
CA ALA A 96 9.38 3.06 -12.17
C ALA A 96 10.73 2.99 -11.45
N ARG A 97 11.21 4.11 -10.94
CA ARG A 97 12.47 4.21 -10.19
C ARG A 97 12.20 4.71 -8.77
N LEU A 98 12.90 4.14 -7.80
CA LEU A 98 12.81 4.52 -6.40
C LEU A 98 13.81 5.62 -6.09
N PHE A 99 13.35 6.69 -5.44
CA PHE A 99 14.22 7.70 -4.83
C PHE A 99 14.83 7.14 -3.55
N LEU A 100 16.17 7.05 -3.51
CA LEU A 100 16.95 6.55 -2.37
C LEU A 100 17.53 7.68 -1.50
N GLY A 101 17.41 8.93 -1.95
CA GLY A 101 17.98 10.11 -1.31
C GLY A 101 18.00 11.29 -2.27
N ASP A 102 18.73 12.35 -1.93
CA ASP A 102 18.59 13.65 -2.60
C ASP A 102 18.84 13.61 -4.11
N HIS A 103 19.69 12.70 -4.62
CA HIS A 103 19.97 12.58 -6.06
C HIS A 103 20.18 11.15 -6.57
N GLU A 104 19.89 10.14 -5.76
CA GLU A 104 20.11 8.73 -6.15
C GLU A 104 18.80 8.04 -6.50
N LEU A 105 18.79 7.41 -7.67
CA LEU A 105 17.68 6.59 -8.16
C LEU A 105 18.12 5.14 -8.20
N SER A 106 17.20 4.25 -7.82
CA SER A 106 17.39 2.82 -8.00
C SER A 106 17.43 2.41 -9.47
N GLU A 107 17.71 1.13 -9.69
CA GLU A 107 17.36 0.46 -10.93
C GLU A 107 15.83 0.49 -11.14
N PRO A 108 15.35 0.47 -12.40
CA PRO A 108 13.94 0.38 -12.69
C PRO A 108 13.33 -0.88 -12.09
N ALA A 109 12.08 -0.80 -11.64
CA ALA A 109 11.33 -1.96 -11.18
C ALA A 109 11.31 -3.05 -12.27
N TRP A 110 11.81 -4.24 -11.92
CA TRP A 110 12.01 -5.31 -12.90
C TRP A 110 10.76 -6.15 -13.16
N GLN A 111 9.71 -6.00 -12.34
CA GLN A 111 8.44 -6.74 -12.46
C GLN A 111 7.23 -5.81 -12.32
N ASP A 112 6.19 -6.03 -13.16
CA ASP A 112 4.88 -5.40 -13.04
C ASP A 112 3.79 -6.30 -13.67
N PRO A 113 2.77 -6.75 -12.91
CA PRO A 113 2.55 -6.51 -11.49
C PRO A 113 3.51 -7.32 -10.59
N ALA A 114 3.80 -6.80 -9.40
CA ALA A 114 4.68 -7.42 -8.42
C ALA A 114 3.91 -7.85 -7.17
N PHE A 115 3.70 -9.15 -7.01
CA PHE A 115 3.17 -9.73 -5.77
C PHE A 115 4.31 -9.87 -4.75
N LEU A 116 4.17 -9.21 -3.60
CA LEU A 116 5.20 -9.17 -2.55
C LEU A 116 5.09 -10.33 -1.56
N GLY A 117 4.01 -11.12 -1.65
CA GLY A 117 3.81 -12.34 -0.88
C GLY A 117 2.54 -12.31 -0.04
N GLU A 118 2.44 -13.34 0.80
CA GLU A 118 1.40 -13.54 1.80
C GLU A 118 2.06 -13.68 3.17
N ILE A 119 1.51 -13.01 4.18
CA ILE A 119 1.96 -13.11 5.57
C ILE A 119 0.77 -13.61 6.40
N ILE A 120 1.02 -14.59 7.25
CA ILE A 120 0.07 -15.09 8.26
C ILE A 120 0.68 -14.80 9.63
N ASP A 121 0.07 -13.89 10.39
CA ASP A 121 0.60 -13.45 11.69
C ASP A 121 -0.51 -12.93 12.62
N ASP A 122 -0.38 -13.11 13.93
CA ASP A 122 -1.39 -12.68 14.92
C ASP A 122 -1.37 -11.17 15.22
N ARG A 123 -0.24 -10.52 14.93
CA ARG A 123 0.07 -9.13 15.33
C ARG A 123 0.25 -8.19 14.15
N LEU A 124 0.67 -8.70 12.98
CA LEU A 124 1.08 -7.92 11.80
C LEU A 124 1.88 -6.66 12.17
N ASP A 125 2.85 -6.82 13.07
CA ASP A 125 3.74 -5.73 13.45
C ASP A 125 4.89 -5.56 12.46
N LYS A 126 5.81 -4.64 12.75
CA LYS A 126 6.90 -4.28 11.84
C LYS A 126 7.77 -5.48 11.45
N GLU A 127 8.01 -6.41 12.37
CA GLU A 127 8.81 -7.61 12.07
C GLU A 127 8.04 -8.55 11.14
N ALA A 128 6.76 -8.76 11.42
CA ALA A 128 5.90 -9.58 10.57
C ALA A 128 5.80 -9.03 9.14
N LEU A 129 5.79 -7.70 8.95
CA LEU A 129 5.70 -7.03 7.64
C LEU A 129 7.03 -6.96 6.86
N LYS A 130 8.15 -7.35 7.47
CA LYS A 130 9.47 -7.34 6.83
C LYS A 130 9.51 -8.03 5.46
N PRO A 131 8.85 -9.19 5.23
CA PRO A 131 8.84 -9.83 3.91
C PRO A 131 8.31 -8.94 2.79
N PHE A 132 7.29 -8.11 3.05
CA PHE A 132 6.79 -7.15 2.06
C PHE A 132 7.78 -6.03 1.79
N ILE A 133 8.41 -5.51 2.84
CA ILE A 133 9.42 -4.45 2.74
C ILE A 133 10.63 -4.96 1.95
N ASP A 134 11.13 -6.16 2.26
CA ASP A 134 12.24 -6.77 1.54
C ASP A 134 11.89 -7.09 0.08
N GLY A 135 10.64 -7.51 -0.18
CA GLY A 135 10.13 -7.73 -1.53
C GLY A 135 10.09 -6.43 -2.34
N PHE A 136 9.65 -5.35 -1.71
CA PHE A 136 9.67 -4.00 -2.28
C PHE A 136 11.10 -3.56 -2.62
N TRP A 137 12.08 -3.71 -1.73
CA TRP A 137 13.47 -3.34 -2.02
C TRP A 137 14.06 -4.14 -3.17
N ARG A 138 13.86 -5.47 -3.15
CA ARG A 138 14.32 -6.37 -4.22
C ARG A 138 13.72 -6.03 -5.58
N LEU A 139 12.50 -5.50 -5.60
CA LEU A 139 11.86 -5.03 -6.84
C LEU A 139 12.64 -3.90 -7.51
N PHE A 140 13.33 -3.08 -6.72
CA PHE A 140 14.16 -1.97 -7.18
C PHE A 140 15.66 -2.31 -7.19
N GLY A 141 16.02 -3.59 -7.14
CA GLY A 141 17.41 -4.06 -7.21
C GLY A 141 18.23 -3.80 -5.95
N ILE A 142 17.57 -3.60 -4.80
CA ILE A 142 18.23 -3.29 -3.53
C ILE A 142 18.13 -4.53 -2.63
N ASP A 143 19.29 -5.10 -2.31
CA ASP A 143 19.40 -6.08 -1.25
C ASP A 143 19.40 -5.34 0.09
N ALA A 144 18.32 -5.49 0.85
CA ALA A 144 18.18 -4.88 2.17
C ALA A 144 19.18 -5.53 3.16
N ALA A 145 20.42 -5.06 3.14
CA ALA A 145 21.39 -5.19 4.21
C ALA A 145 21.47 -3.86 4.98
N GLN A 146 20.35 -3.42 5.56
CA GLN A 146 20.29 -2.27 6.47
C GLN A 146 19.32 -2.54 7.62
#